data_AF-A0A409VTU9-F1
#
_entry.id   AF-A0A409VTU9-F1
#
_cell.length_a   1.000
_cell.length_b   1.000
_cell.length_c   1.000
_cell.angle_alpha   90.00
_cell.angle_beta   90.00
_cell.angle_gamma   90.00
#
_symmetry.space_group_name_H-M   'P 1'
#
loop_
_entity.id
_entity.type
_entity.pdbx_description
1 polymer ?
#
loop_
_entity_poly.entity_id
_entity_poly.type
_entity_poly.pdbx_seq_one_letter_code
_entity_poly.pdbx_strand_id
1 'polypeptide(L)'
;MSFSLARFTRAFRPASVRYLSTHAAAHPTRRRYLPTLFATGALVAVGTYANTIHLDSQQTGVSKDATEDTIVDPATSISFPKTMRAPSNANVPVLTLVGVGVRTVSFLSVKVYSVAFYADLDNPSLKIPLDIVPEEKVKYLVENSACVIRIVPTRSTSYTHLRDAFMRALQARLSRGIQEATITEDTAQAASSPMRTLKGLFPNSPLGKHVPLDIFLAAPVANRPRALIFRDLGSIENDWVATEFVLNYFDKDGPSTPVRTYHSTLIVK
;
A
#
# COMPACT_ATOMS: atom_id res chain seq x y z
N MET A 1 -52.23 47.76 18.17
CA MET A 1 -51.50 48.98 17.80
C MET A 1 -50.66 48.66 16.57
N SER A 2 -51.08 49.17 15.42
CA SER A 2 -50.43 49.06 14.12
C SER A 2 -49.16 49.91 14.07
N PHE A 3 -48.12 49.45 13.38
CA PHE A 3 -47.34 50.32 12.49
C PHE A 3 -46.85 49.52 11.27
N SER A 4 -47.33 49.98 10.13
CA SER A 4 -46.92 49.68 8.76
C SER A 4 -45.70 50.53 8.41
N LEU A 5 -44.76 50.04 7.59
CA LEU A 5 -43.89 50.89 6.77
C LEU A 5 -43.35 50.16 5.52
N ALA A 6 -43.88 50.62 4.38
CA ALA A 6 -43.26 50.90 3.07
C ALA A 6 -42.40 49.86 2.31
N ARG A 7 -42.92 49.56 1.11
CA ARG A 7 -42.22 49.08 -0.10
C ARG A 7 -41.10 50.03 -0.53
N PHE A 8 -40.04 49.48 -1.15
CA PHE A 8 -39.46 50.08 -2.36
C PHE A 8 -38.93 49.01 -3.32
N THR A 9 -39.51 48.98 -4.51
CA THR A 9 -39.04 48.29 -5.71
C THR A 9 -37.93 49.11 -6.38
N ARG A 10 -36.86 48.48 -6.87
CA ARG A 10 -36.12 49.00 -8.03
C ARG A 10 -35.45 47.87 -8.80
N ALA A 11 -36.00 47.62 -9.99
CA ALA A 11 -35.38 46.86 -11.05
C ALA A 11 -34.32 47.72 -11.75
N PHE A 12 -33.20 47.14 -12.17
CA PHE A 12 -32.45 47.52 -13.39
C PHE A 12 -31.53 46.37 -13.83
N ARG A 13 -31.86 45.74 -14.97
CA ARG A 13 -30.94 45.13 -15.95
C ARG A 13 -30.33 46.28 -16.79
N PRO A 14 -29.14 46.21 -17.43
CA PRO A 14 -28.74 45.25 -18.50
C PRO A 14 -27.23 44.88 -18.41
N ALA A 15 -26.51 44.18 -19.31
CA ALA A 15 -26.65 44.00 -20.74
C ALA A 15 -25.95 42.69 -21.19
N SER A 16 -26.59 42.03 -22.16
CA SER A 16 -25.99 40.99 -22.99
C SER A 16 -25.44 41.64 -24.25
N VAL A 17 -24.15 41.50 -24.51
CA VAL A 17 -23.56 41.85 -25.81
C VAL A 17 -23.43 40.59 -26.64
N ARG A 18 -23.92 40.68 -27.87
CA ARG A 18 -24.00 39.62 -28.88
C ARG A 18 -22.93 39.84 -29.96
N TYR A 19 -22.72 38.77 -30.75
CA TYR A 19 -22.24 38.75 -32.15
C TYR A 19 -20.73 38.98 -32.37
N LEU A 20 -20.03 38.39 -33.36
CA LEU A 20 -20.42 37.77 -34.63
C LEU A 20 -19.30 36.82 -35.09
N SER A 21 -19.71 35.82 -35.85
CA SER A 21 -18.91 34.89 -36.65
C SER A 21 -18.35 35.52 -37.92
N THR A 22 -17.11 35.19 -38.27
CA THR A 22 -16.51 35.04 -39.63
C THR A 22 -15.04 34.60 -39.40
N HIS A 23 -14.39 33.69 -40.13
CA HIS A 23 -14.39 33.35 -41.54
C HIS A 23 -14.08 31.87 -41.76
N ALA A 24 -14.77 31.29 -42.74
CA ALA A 24 -14.29 30.13 -43.47
C ALA A 24 -13.21 30.57 -44.47
N ALA A 25 -12.12 29.80 -44.58
CA ALA A 25 -11.24 29.84 -45.73
C ALA A 25 -10.87 28.41 -46.13
N ALA A 26 -11.05 28.16 -47.42
CA ALA A 26 -11.14 26.85 -48.05
C ALA A 26 -9.77 26.16 -48.21
N HIS A 27 -9.82 24.83 -48.23
CA HIS A 27 -8.79 23.98 -48.83
C HIS A 27 -8.60 24.31 -50.32
N PRO A 28 -7.38 24.09 -50.83
CA PRO A 28 -7.26 23.34 -52.07
C PRO A 28 -6.44 22.07 -51.87
N THR A 29 -7.12 20.97 -52.16
CA THR A 29 -6.55 19.68 -52.55
C THR A 29 -5.74 19.83 -53.85
N ARG A 30 -4.50 19.31 -53.92
CA ARG A 30 -3.95 18.88 -55.21
C ARG A 30 -3.01 17.67 -55.14
N ARG A 31 -3.66 16.55 -55.44
CA ARG A 31 -3.25 15.32 -56.14
C ARG A 31 -1.87 15.29 -56.83
N ARG A 32 -1.09 14.27 -56.40
CA ARG A 32 -0.11 13.38 -57.09
C ARG A 32 0.40 13.73 -58.50
N TYR A 33 1.73 13.68 -58.65
CA TYR A 33 2.43 13.01 -59.76
C TYR A 33 3.74 12.36 -59.24
N LEU A 34 3.80 11.02 -59.24
CA LEU A 34 5.01 10.22 -59.54
C LEU A 34 5.10 10.14 -61.09
N PRO A 35 6.20 9.73 -61.78
CA PRO A 35 7.29 8.86 -61.32
C PRO A 35 8.70 9.18 -61.88
N THR A 36 9.71 8.42 -61.45
CA THR A 36 10.88 7.85 -62.19
C THR A 36 12.04 7.65 -61.19
N LEU A 37 12.29 6.41 -60.74
CA LEU A 37 13.25 5.46 -61.32
C LEU A 37 14.69 6.00 -61.33
N PHE A 38 15.49 5.63 -60.32
CA PHE A 38 16.83 5.09 -60.55
C PHE A 38 17.14 4.06 -59.46
N ALA A 39 17.33 2.84 -59.92
CA ALA A 39 17.87 1.73 -59.18
C ALA A 39 19.40 1.88 -59.13
N THR A 40 19.98 1.80 -57.94
CA THR A 40 21.34 1.29 -57.75
C THR A 40 21.35 0.43 -56.50
N GLY A 41 21.34 -0.88 -56.74
CA GLY A 41 21.58 -1.87 -55.71
C GLY A 41 23.07 -1.89 -55.34
N ALA A 42 23.33 -1.74 -54.06
CA ALA A 42 24.52 -2.27 -53.40
C ALA A 42 24.04 -2.88 -52.08
N LEU A 43 23.83 -4.19 -52.10
CA LEU A 43 23.54 -5.02 -50.94
C LEU A 43 24.75 -4.98 -50.00
N VAL A 44 24.71 -4.09 -49.00
CA VAL A 44 25.58 -4.22 -47.83
C VAL A 44 24.94 -5.25 -46.92
N ALA A 45 25.46 -6.48 -46.96
CA ALA A 45 25.16 -7.51 -45.99
C ALA A 45 25.74 -7.08 -44.63
N VAL A 46 24.94 -6.33 -43.86
CA VAL A 46 25.18 -6.16 -42.42
C VAL A 46 24.88 -7.52 -41.81
N GLY A 47 25.94 -8.32 -41.63
CA GLY A 47 25.90 -9.50 -40.79
C GLY A 47 25.54 -9.07 -39.38
N THR A 48 24.24 -9.06 -39.09
CA THR A 48 23.75 -9.05 -37.72
C THR A 48 24.18 -10.37 -37.13
N TYR A 49 25.32 -10.35 -36.44
CA TYR A 49 25.59 -11.31 -35.39
C TYR A 49 24.42 -11.20 -34.42
N ALA A 50 23.42 -12.05 -34.64
CA ALA A 50 22.43 -12.38 -33.65
C ALA A 50 23.16 -13.18 -32.57
N ASN A 51 23.97 -12.47 -31.78
CA ASN A 51 24.20 -12.84 -30.41
C ASN A 51 22.82 -12.73 -29.76
N THR A 52 22.08 -13.82 -29.85
CA THR A 52 21.07 -14.14 -28.87
C THR A 52 21.82 -14.15 -27.55
N ILE A 53 21.79 -13.00 -26.87
CA ILE A 53 22.24 -12.88 -25.49
C ILE A 53 21.26 -13.75 -24.74
N HIS A 54 21.60 -15.03 -24.62
CA HIS A 54 21.01 -15.95 -23.68
C HIS A 54 21.46 -15.44 -22.33
N LEU A 55 20.56 -14.72 -21.66
CA LEU A 55 20.76 -14.28 -20.30
C LEU A 55 20.60 -15.53 -19.43
N ASP A 56 21.66 -16.33 -19.35
CA ASP A 56 21.79 -17.42 -18.39
C ASP A 56 22.03 -16.81 -17.01
N SER A 57 21.06 -16.02 -16.54
CA SER A 57 20.88 -15.88 -15.10
C SER A 57 20.48 -17.26 -14.63
N GLN A 58 21.44 -17.97 -14.05
CA GLN A 58 21.15 -19.05 -13.13
C GLN A 58 20.16 -18.46 -12.11
N GLN A 59 18.85 -18.73 -12.30
CA GLN A 59 17.86 -18.60 -11.25
C GLN A 59 18.20 -19.71 -10.26
N THR A 60 19.21 -19.44 -9.45
CA THR A 60 19.55 -20.24 -8.29
C THR A 60 18.39 -20.09 -7.32
N GLY A 61 17.46 -21.04 -7.39
CA GLY A 61 16.46 -21.29 -6.35
C GLY A 61 15.05 -20.77 -6.61
N VAL A 62 14.43 -21.11 -7.75
CA VAL A 62 13.02 -21.54 -7.63
C VAL A 62 13.05 -22.98 -7.16
N SER A 63 13.24 -23.15 -5.85
CA SER A 63 13.07 -24.43 -5.18
C SER A 63 11.58 -24.79 -5.22
N LYS A 64 11.13 -25.34 -6.35
CA LYS A 64 10.00 -26.26 -6.39
C LYS A 64 10.42 -27.52 -5.63
N ASP A 65 10.45 -27.46 -4.30
CA ASP A 65 10.47 -28.61 -3.38
C ASP A 65 10.58 -28.12 -1.93
N ALA A 66 9.57 -27.36 -1.51
CA ALA A 66 9.07 -27.48 -0.15
C ALA A 66 7.56 -27.58 -0.32
N THR A 67 6.96 -28.60 0.27
CA THR A 67 5.52 -28.66 0.49
C THR A 67 5.16 -27.41 1.29
N GLU A 68 4.91 -26.29 0.61
CA GLU A 68 4.56 -25.02 1.25
C GLU A 68 3.18 -25.21 1.82
N ASP A 69 3.15 -25.68 3.06
CA ASP A 69 2.01 -25.63 3.92
C ASP A 69 1.42 -24.22 3.82
N THR A 70 0.30 -24.11 3.10
CA THR A 70 -0.36 -22.85 2.78
C THR A 70 -1.65 -22.79 3.57
N ILE A 71 -1.94 -21.64 4.16
CA ILE A 71 -3.20 -21.36 4.86
C ILE A 71 -4.08 -20.55 3.93
N VAL A 72 -5.28 -21.04 3.68
CA VAL A 72 -6.28 -20.36 2.85
C VAL A 72 -7.14 -19.48 3.76
N ASP A 73 -7.27 -18.20 3.42
CA ASP A 73 -8.23 -17.32 4.09
C ASP A 73 -9.67 -17.76 3.75
N PRO A 74 -10.50 -18.14 4.75
CA PRO A 74 -11.86 -18.60 4.51
C PRO A 74 -12.77 -17.56 3.85
N ALA A 75 -12.47 -16.27 4.03
CA ALA A 75 -13.33 -15.21 3.52
C ALA A 75 -13.02 -14.85 2.06
N THR A 76 -11.78 -14.91 1.61
CA THR A 76 -11.40 -14.51 0.24
C THR A 76 -10.87 -15.65 -0.62
N SER A 77 -10.67 -16.83 -0.04
CA SER A 77 -10.03 -18.00 -0.69
C SER A 77 -8.62 -17.70 -1.21
N ILE A 78 -7.97 -16.67 -0.68
CA ILE A 78 -6.57 -16.34 -0.99
C ILE A 78 -5.67 -17.21 -0.12
N SER A 79 -4.69 -17.88 -0.73
CA SER A 79 -3.71 -18.70 -0.03
C SER A 79 -2.49 -17.88 0.39
N PHE A 80 -2.04 -18.11 1.62
CA PHE A 80 -0.85 -17.50 2.20
C PHE A 80 0.14 -18.60 2.62
N PRO A 81 1.44 -18.49 2.31
CA PRO A 81 2.42 -19.46 2.78
C PRO A 81 2.53 -19.40 4.31
N LYS A 82 2.78 -20.52 4.99
CA LYS A 82 3.01 -20.52 6.45
C LYS A 82 4.31 -19.83 6.85
N THR A 83 5.31 -19.84 5.97
CA THR A 83 6.61 -19.22 6.21
C THR A 83 6.98 -18.36 5.02
N MET A 84 7.57 -17.18 5.27
CA MET A 84 8.09 -16.35 4.19
C MET A 84 9.37 -15.64 4.60
N ARG A 85 10.22 -15.35 3.62
CA ARG A 85 11.32 -14.39 3.76
C ARG A 85 10.91 -13.09 3.10
N ALA A 86 11.03 -11.98 3.81
CA ALA A 86 10.79 -10.69 3.18
C ALA A 86 11.92 -10.42 2.16
N PRO A 87 11.61 -10.06 0.91
CA PRO A 87 12.60 -9.74 -0.10
C PRO A 87 13.18 -8.35 0.20
N SER A 88 14.10 -8.28 1.14
CA SER A 88 14.87 -7.07 1.44
C SER A 88 16.35 -7.35 1.24
N ASN A 89 17.13 -6.33 0.87
CA ASN A 89 18.58 -6.45 0.72
C ASN A 89 19.33 -6.72 2.05
N ALA A 90 18.64 -6.70 3.19
CA ALA A 90 19.18 -7.10 4.47
C ALA A 90 18.89 -8.58 4.75
N ASN A 91 19.74 -9.26 5.53
CA ASN A 91 19.49 -10.62 6.00
C ASN A 91 18.21 -10.67 6.86
N VAL A 92 17.06 -10.89 6.23
CA VAL A 92 15.77 -10.98 6.91
C VAL A 92 15.62 -12.39 7.50
N PRO A 93 15.21 -12.51 8.77
CA PRO A 93 14.86 -13.81 9.35
C PRO A 93 13.70 -14.46 8.60
N VAL A 94 13.54 -15.77 8.77
CA VAL A 94 12.35 -16.48 8.30
C VAL A 94 11.20 -16.07 9.18
N LEU A 95 10.11 -15.59 8.58
CA LEU A 95 8.93 -15.14 9.31
C LEU A 95 7.83 -16.19 9.21
N THR A 96 7.15 -16.43 10.32
CA THR A 96 6.06 -17.41 10.43
C THR A 96 4.71 -16.71 10.44
N LEU A 97 3.74 -17.30 9.74
CA LEU A 97 2.37 -16.81 9.64
C LEU A 97 1.66 -16.96 10.99
N VAL A 98 1.29 -15.81 11.58
CA VAL A 98 0.60 -15.75 12.87
C VAL A 98 -0.91 -15.66 12.69
N GLY A 99 -1.39 -14.93 11.67
CA GLY A 99 -2.82 -14.74 11.45
C GLY A 99 -3.18 -14.19 10.07
N VAL A 100 -4.43 -14.41 9.68
CA VAL A 100 -5.00 -13.84 8.46
C VAL A 100 -6.29 -13.08 8.79
N GLY A 101 -6.60 -12.05 8.01
CA GLY A 101 -7.75 -11.19 8.22
C GLY A 101 -8.23 -10.57 6.92
N VAL A 102 -9.43 -9.98 6.95
CA VAL A 102 -10.02 -9.35 5.77
C VAL A 102 -10.50 -7.94 6.09
N ARG A 103 -10.22 -7.03 5.16
CA ARG A 103 -10.77 -5.69 5.16
C ARG A 103 -12.11 -5.66 4.45
N THR A 104 -13.13 -5.19 5.15
CA THR A 104 -14.49 -5.01 4.62
C THR A 104 -14.89 -3.54 4.74
N VAL A 105 -15.61 -3.00 3.74
CA VAL A 105 -16.21 -1.65 3.81
C VAL A 105 -17.69 -1.72 4.21
N SER A 106 -18.11 -0.80 5.08
CA SER A 106 -19.35 -0.91 5.87
C SER A 106 -20.66 -0.83 5.07
N PHE A 107 -20.70 -0.11 3.94
CA PHE A 107 -21.97 0.17 3.25
C PHE A 107 -22.52 -1.01 2.45
N LEU A 108 -21.66 -1.90 1.94
CA LEU A 108 -22.04 -3.03 1.09
C LEU A 108 -21.38 -4.36 1.52
N SER A 109 -20.72 -4.37 2.68
CA SER A 109 -19.89 -5.49 3.15
C SER A 109 -18.91 -6.01 2.08
N VAL A 110 -18.35 -5.09 1.29
CA VAL A 110 -17.44 -5.45 0.20
C VAL A 110 -16.05 -5.70 0.77
N LYS A 111 -15.53 -6.90 0.52
CA LYS A 111 -14.14 -7.28 0.84
C LYS A 111 -13.19 -6.54 -0.08
N VAL A 112 -12.30 -5.72 0.48
CA VAL A 112 -11.36 -4.87 -0.27
C VAL A 112 -10.01 -5.56 -0.46
N TYR A 113 -9.49 -6.17 0.60
CA TYR A 113 -8.24 -6.93 0.59
C TYR A 113 -8.22 -7.96 1.70
N SER A 114 -7.45 -9.03 1.50
CA SER A 114 -7.02 -9.94 2.56
C SER A 114 -5.67 -9.49 3.10
N VAL A 115 -5.45 -9.68 4.39
CA VAL A 115 -4.20 -9.38 5.09
C VAL A 115 -3.68 -10.65 5.72
N ALA A 116 -2.38 -10.88 5.63
CA ALA A 116 -1.66 -11.87 6.41
C ALA A 116 -0.59 -11.19 7.25
N PHE A 117 -0.47 -11.61 8.50
CA PHE A 117 0.51 -11.11 9.46
C PHE A 117 1.53 -12.20 9.77
N TYR A 118 2.79 -11.88 9.55
CA TYR A 118 3.92 -12.75 9.83
C TYR A 118 4.82 -12.09 10.88
N ALA A 119 5.39 -12.89 11.75
CA ALA A 119 6.33 -12.44 12.77
C ALA A 119 7.53 -13.38 12.86
N ASP A 120 8.65 -12.83 13.33
CA ASP A 120 9.85 -13.59 13.67
C ASP A 120 9.66 -14.26 15.03
N LEU A 121 9.17 -15.50 15.03
CA LEU A 121 8.94 -16.29 16.24
C LEU A 121 10.23 -16.97 16.75
N ASP A 122 11.23 -17.13 15.90
CA ASP A 122 12.49 -17.80 16.23
C ASP A 122 13.51 -16.84 16.89
N ASN A 123 13.11 -15.59 17.12
CA ASN A 123 13.98 -14.58 17.71
C ASN A 123 14.30 -14.92 19.19
N PRO A 124 15.58 -15.08 19.57
CA PRO A 124 15.96 -15.42 20.95
C PRO A 124 15.64 -14.30 21.96
N SER A 125 15.42 -13.08 21.49
CA SER A 125 15.04 -11.92 22.34
C SER A 125 13.56 -11.92 22.69
N LEU A 126 12.75 -12.73 21.99
CA LEU A 126 11.32 -12.77 22.15
C LEU A 126 10.94 -13.73 23.28
N LYS A 127 10.59 -13.17 24.44
CA LYS A 127 10.13 -13.96 25.59
C LYS A 127 8.63 -13.75 25.76
N ILE A 128 7.84 -14.51 24.98
CA ILE A 128 6.38 -14.41 25.05
C ILE A 128 5.90 -15.06 26.35
N PRO A 129 5.26 -14.31 27.25
CA PRO A 129 4.63 -14.91 28.43
C PRO A 129 3.44 -15.76 27.98
N LEU A 130 3.33 -16.97 28.54
CA LEU A 130 2.30 -17.94 28.13
C LEU A 130 0.87 -17.45 28.46
N ASP A 131 0.71 -16.71 29.56
CA ASP A 131 -0.59 -16.35 30.15
C ASP A 131 -1.16 -15.00 29.69
N ILE A 132 -0.61 -14.40 28.63
CA ILE A 132 -1.07 -13.09 28.12
C ILE A 132 -2.25 -13.22 27.14
N VAL A 133 -3.16 -12.25 27.22
CA VAL A 133 -4.32 -12.09 26.32
C VAL A 133 -3.84 -11.98 24.85
N PRO A 134 -4.54 -12.59 23.87
CA PRO A 134 -4.13 -12.55 22.47
C PRO A 134 -3.79 -11.15 21.90
N GLU A 135 -4.58 -10.13 22.27
CA GLU A 135 -4.38 -8.74 21.80
C GLU A 135 -3.03 -8.17 22.30
N GLU A 136 -2.74 -8.37 23.58
CA GLU A 136 -1.47 -7.95 24.20
C GLU A 136 -0.28 -8.76 23.66
N LYS A 137 -0.49 -10.04 23.35
CA LYS A 137 0.52 -10.89 22.72
C LYS A 137 0.93 -10.37 21.35
N VAL A 138 -0.05 -9.96 20.54
CA VAL A 138 0.23 -9.34 19.24
C VAL A 138 0.95 -8.01 19.41
N LYS A 139 0.51 -7.16 20.35
CA LYS A 139 1.20 -5.90 20.65
C LYS A 139 2.66 -6.15 21.02
N TYR A 140 2.91 -7.11 21.90
CA TYR A 140 4.26 -7.52 22.31
C TYR A 140 5.11 -8.03 21.14
N LEU A 141 4.53 -8.85 20.25
CA LEU A 141 5.20 -9.30 19.02
C LEU A 141 5.59 -8.11 18.14
N VAL A 142 4.65 -7.20 17.89
CA VAL A 142 4.90 -6.03 17.05
C VAL A 142 5.97 -5.15 17.68
N GLU A 143 5.99 -4.95 18.99
CA GLU A 143 6.98 -4.09 19.66
C GLU A 143 8.39 -4.70 19.71
N ASN A 144 8.52 -6.03 19.80
CA ASN A 144 9.79 -6.70 20.11
C ASN A 144 10.41 -7.52 18.96
N SER A 145 9.67 -7.79 17.88
CA SER A 145 10.14 -8.65 16.78
C SER A 145 10.07 -7.97 15.41
N ALA A 146 10.71 -8.57 14.41
CA ALA A 146 10.49 -8.20 13.02
C ALA A 146 9.17 -8.80 12.52
N CYS A 147 8.40 -8.02 11.76
CA CYS A 147 7.08 -8.44 11.27
C CYS A 147 6.90 -8.13 9.79
N VAL A 148 5.99 -8.85 9.13
CA VAL A 148 5.49 -8.50 7.80
C VAL A 148 3.97 -8.47 7.79
N ILE A 149 3.43 -7.41 7.19
CA ILE A 149 2.05 -7.36 6.74
C ILE A 149 2.04 -7.56 5.23
N ARG A 150 1.36 -8.62 4.79
CA ARG A 150 1.10 -8.87 3.36
C ARG A 150 -0.36 -8.54 3.06
N ILE A 151 -0.57 -7.55 2.20
CA ILE A 151 -1.90 -7.13 1.75
C ILE A 151 -2.13 -7.66 0.34
N VAL A 152 -3.22 -8.38 0.12
CA VAL A 152 -3.60 -8.91 -1.19
C VAL A 152 -4.98 -8.37 -1.57
N PRO A 153 -5.07 -7.44 -2.55
CA PRO A 153 -6.34 -6.91 -3.01
C PRO A 153 -7.21 -7.99 -3.62
N THR A 154 -8.49 -8.04 -3.23
CA THR A 154 -9.47 -8.97 -3.81
C THR A 154 -10.10 -8.40 -5.08
N ARG A 155 -9.84 -7.12 -5.38
CA ARG A 155 -10.35 -6.34 -6.52
C ARG A 155 -9.28 -5.36 -7.00
N SER A 156 -9.45 -4.81 -8.20
CA SER A 156 -8.60 -3.72 -8.66
C SER A 156 -8.79 -2.49 -7.76
N THR A 157 -7.67 -1.89 -7.38
CA THR A 157 -7.65 -0.66 -6.56
C THR A 157 -6.49 0.22 -7.03
N SER A 158 -6.17 1.28 -6.29
CA SER A 158 -4.99 2.11 -6.56
C SER A 158 -4.18 2.33 -5.30
N TYR A 159 -2.88 2.57 -5.48
CA TYR A 159 -2.00 2.94 -4.38
C TYR A 159 -2.48 4.22 -3.69
N THR A 160 -3.06 5.17 -4.44
CA THR A 160 -3.70 6.38 -3.90
C THR A 160 -4.79 6.06 -2.88
N HIS A 161 -5.69 5.11 -3.17
CA HIS A 161 -6.76 4.73 -2.23
C HIS A 161 -6.22 4.06 -0.97
N LEU A 162 -5.23 3.17 -1.11
CA LEU A 162 -4.58 2.52 0.04
C LEU A 162 -3.85 3.53 0.91
N ARG A 163 -3.02 4.38 0.29
CA ARG A 163 -2.31 5.48 0.95
C ARG A 163 -3.26 6.35 1.76
N ASP A 164 -4.33 6.84 1.13
CA ASP A 164 -5.25 7.75 1.81
C ASP A 164 -5.96 7.04 2.98
N ALA A 165 -6.24 5.74 2.87
CA ALA A 165 -6.76 4.95 3.97
C ALA A 165 -5.75 4.80 5.12
N PHE A 166 -4.47 4.55 4.82
CA PHE A 166 -3.40 4.49 5.82
C PHE A 166 -3.20 5.82 6.53
N MET A 167 -3.16 6.92 5.77
CA MET A 167 -2.99 8.27 6.32
C MET A 167 -4.15 8.64 7.23
N ARG A 168 -5.40 8.36 6.82
CA ARG A 168 -6.58 8.61 7.67
C ARG A 168 -6.52 7.81 8.97
N ALA A 169 -6.13 6.53 8.89
CA ALA A 169 -6.03 5.69 10.08
C ALA A 169 -4.95 6.17 11.05
N LEU A 170 -3.75 6.48 10.56
CA LEU A 170 -2.66 7.01 11.38
C LEU A 170 -3.03 8.38 12.00
N GLN A 171 -3.66 9.26 11.24
CA GLN A 171 -4.15 10.54 11.77
C GLN A 171 -5.18 10.34 12.88
N ALA A 172 -6.14 9.44 12.69
CA ALA A 172 -7.13 9.12 13.72
C ALA A 172 -6.48 8.58 15.00
N ARG A 173 -5.48 7.70 14.87
CA ARG A 173 -4.70 7.17 16.01
C ARG A 173 -3.91 8.27 16.71
N LEU A 174 -3.27 9.15 15.95
CA LEU A 174 -2.52 10.27 16.51
C LEU A 174 -3.44 11.21 17.30
N SER A 175 -4.58 11.60 16.72
CA SER A 175 -5.57 12.45 17.38
C SER A 175 -6.15 11.79 18.64
N ARG A 176 -6.42 10.47 18.59
CA ARG A 176 -6.90 9.71 19.75
C ARG A 176 -5.85 9.68 20.86
N GLY A 177 -4.59 9.36 20.55
CA GLY A 177 -3.53 9.30 21.56
C GLY A 177 -3.19 10.65 22.19
N ILE A 178 -3.38 11.76 21.47
CA ILE A 178 -3.31 13.12 22.04
C ILE A 178 -4.49 13.36 23.01
N GLN A 179 -5.72 13.01 22.62
CA GLN A 179 -6.90 13.15 23.48
C GLN A 179 -6.80 12.31 24.76
N GLU A 180 -6.23 11.11 24.66
CA GLU A 180 -6.02 10.18 25.77
C GLU A 180 -4.71 10.44 26.55
N ALA A 181 -3.97 11.49 26.21
CA ALA A 181 -2.66 11.84 26.81
C ALA A 181 -1.64 10.68 26.81
N THR A 182 -1.77 9.72 25.89
CA THR A 182 -0.85 8.60 25.71
C THR A 182 0.32 8.97 24.79
N ILE A 183 0.14 10.00 23.96
CA ILE A 183 1.15 10.53 23.04
C ILE A 183 1.55 11.93 23.50
N THR A 184 2.86 12.17 23.61
CA THR A 184 3.40 13.51 23.89
C THR A 184 3.33 14.40 22.66
N GLU A 185 3.22 15.72 22.87
CA GLU A 185 3.23 16.70 21.77
C GLU A 185 4.51 16.58 20.91
N ASP A 186 5.65 16.28 21.55
CA ASP A 186 6.92 16.04 20.86
C ASP A 186 6.86 14.83 19.92
N THR A 187 6.25 13.73 20.37
CA THR A 187 6.04 12.54 19.52
C THR A 187 5.13 12.85 18.34
N ALA A 188 4.07 13.63 18.56
CA ALA A 188 3.15 14.03 17.50
C ALA A 188 3.84 14.92 16.45
N GLN A 189 4.68 15.84 16.90
CA GLN A 189 5.48 16.68 16.01
C GLN A 189 6.51 15.84 15.24
N ALA A 190 7.20 14.93 15.92
CA ALA A 190 8.19 14.03 15.31
C ALA A 190 7.56 13.09 14.26
N ALA A 191 6.32 12.67 14.43
CA ALA A 191 5.59 11.82 13.49
C ALA A 191 5.18 12.54 12.20
N SER A 192 5.06 13.87 12.20
CA SER A 192 4.52 14.65 11.07
C SER A 192 5.35 14.53 9.78
N SER A 193 6.68 14.57 9.88
CA SER A 193 7.57 14.44 8.72
C SER A 193 7.55 13.00 8.13
N PRO A 194 7.74 11.94 8.94
CA PRO A 194 7.58 10.55 8.50
C PRO A 194 6.21 10.26 7.86
N MET A 195 5.13 10.83 8.39
CA MET A 195 3.79 10.71 7.79
C MET A 195 3.69 11.40 6.42
N ARG A 196 4.36 12.53 6.20
CA ARG A 196 4.46 13.15 4.88
C ARG A 196 5.28 12.29 3.91
N THR A 197 6.40 11.72 4.38
CA THR A 197 7.21 10.79 3.60
C THR A 197 6.40 9.57 3.20
N LEU A 198 5.65 8.97 4.14
CA LEU A 198 4.71 7.86 3.87
C LEU A 198 3.77 8.18 2.73
N LYS A 199 3.16 9.36 2.76
CA LYS A 199 2.25 9.81 1.70
C LYS A 199 2.98 9.90 0.33
N GLY A 200 4.25 10.31 0.33
CA GLY A 200 5.07 10.46 -0.87
C GLY A 200 5.53 9.14 -1.50
N LEU A 201 5.64 8.04 -0.73
CA LEU A 201 6.10 6.74 -1.24
C LEU A 201 5.14 6.10 -2.24
N PHE A 202 3.85 6.41 -2.15
CA PHE A 202 2.82 5.74 -2.96
C PHE A 202 2.58 6.48 -4.28
N PRO A 203 2.84 5.83 -5.44
CA PRO A 203 2.58 6.42 -6.74
C PRO A 203 1.08 6.54 -7.02
N ASN A 204 0.72 7.32 -8.05
CA ASN A 204 -0.65 7.41 -8.55
C ASN A 204 -0.93 6.35 -9.62
N SER A 205 -0.48 5.11 -9.40
CA SER A 205 -0.71 3.98 -10.31
C SER A 205 -1.77 3.02 -9.75
N PRO A 206 -2.43 2.23 -10.62
CA PRO A 206 -3.32 1.17 -10.16
C PRO A 206 -2.53 0.05 -9.47
N LEU A 207 -3.16 -0.59 -8.49
CA LEU A 207 -2.70 -1.83 -7.89
C LEU A 207 -3.61 -2.97 -8.38
N GLY A 208 -3.00 -3.94 -9.04
CA GLY A 208 -3.70 -5.08 -9.62
C GLY A 208 -4.38 -5.95 -8.56
N LYS A 209 -5.49 -6.57 -8.95
CA LYS A 209 -6.12 -7.62 -8.14
C LYS A 209 -5.11 -8.76 -7.93
N HIS A 210 -5.05 -9.30 -6.72
CA HIS A 210 -4.13 -10.37 -6.30
C HIS A 210 -2.63 -10.02 -6.34
N VAL A 211 -2.25 -8.78 -6.63
CA VAL A 211 -0.85 -8.35 -6.52
C VAL A 211 -0.54 -8.07 -5.05
N PRO A 212 0.35 -8.84 -4.39
CA PRO A 212 0.66 -8.64 -2.99
C PRO A 212 1.45 -7.35 -2.78
N LEU A 213 1.06 -6.57 -1.79
CA LEU A 213 1.85 -5.49 -1.23
C LEU A 213 2.42 -5.95 0.11
N ASP A 214 3.74 -6.16 0.14
CA ASP A 214 4.46 -6.59 1.33
C ASP A 214 5.02 -5.37 2.06
N ILE A 215 4.78 -5.33 3.37
CA ILE A 215 5.22 -4.25 4.25
C ILE A 215 6.01 -4.89 5.38
N PHE A 216 7.31 -4.63 5.40
CA PHE A 216 8.24 -5.18 6.39
C PHE A 216 8.51 -4.16 7.49
N LEU A 217 8.35 -4.59 8.73
CA LEU A 217 8.69 -3.85 9.94
C LEU A 217 9.95 -4.46 10.54
N ALA A 218 11.03 -3.69 10.59
CA ALA A 218 12.30 -4.14 11.15
C ALA A 218 12.18 -4.47 12.64
N ALA A 219 13.03 -5.37 13.15
CA ALA A 219 13.16 -5.58 14.59
C ALA A 219 13.63 -4.28 15.28
N PRO A 220 13.20 -4.00 16.52
CA PRO A 220 13.69 -2.85 17.27
C PRO A 220 15.21 -2.98 17.51
N VAL A 221 15.95 -1.91 17.28
CA VAL A 221 17.38 -1.81 17.57
C VAL A 221 17.59 -0.64 18.49
N ALA A 222 18.33 -0.84 19.59
CA ALA A 222 18.60 0.21 20.56
C ALA A 222 19.22 1.44 19.88
N ASN A 223 18.72 2.64 20.24
CA ASN A 223 19.18 3.93 19.72
C ASN A 223 19.07 4.13 18.20
N ARG A 224 18.21 3.37 17.51
CA ARG A 224 17.92 3.60 16.08
C ARG A 224 16.42 3.65 15.84
N PRO A 225 15.94 4.60 15.02
CA PRO A 225 14.54 4.64 14.64
C PRO A 225 14.20 3.39 13.84
N ARG A 226 13.00 2.87 14.09
CA ARG A 226 12.50 1.67 13.46
C ARG A 226 12.12 1.91 12.01
N ALA A 227 12.62 1.05 11.13
CA ALA A 227 12.32 1.12 9.71
C ALA A 227 11.04 0.35 9.35
N LEU A 228 10.14 1.03 8.65
CA LEU A 228 8.98 0.46 7.94
C LEU A 228 9.26 0.50 6.44
N ILE A 229 9.37 -0.66 5.82
CA ILE A 229 9.78 -0.83 4.42
C ILE A 229 8.58 -1.33 3.61
N PHE A 230 8.16 -0.55 2.63
CA PHE A 230 7.17 -0.92 1.64
C PHE A 230 7.89 -1.49 0.43
N ARG A 231 7.62 -2.75 0.12
CA ARG A 231 8.24 -3.43 -1.01
C ARG A 231 8.01 -2.62 -2.29
N ASP A 232 9.09 -2.35 -3.00
CA ASP A 232 9.16 -1.60 -4.27
C ASP A 232 8.70 -0.13 -4.20
N LEU A 233 8.35 0.40 -3.01
CA LEU A 233 7.87 1.78 -2.84
C LEU A 233 8.81 2.66 -2.00
N GLY A 234 9.57 2.06 -1.08
CA GLY A 234 10.57 2.75 -0.25
C GLY A 234 10.41 2.48 1.24
N SER A 235 11.09 3.28 2.07
CA SER A 235 11.15 3.07 3.51
C SER A 235 10.93 4.35 4.31
N ILE A 236 10.60 4.18 5.58
CA ILE A 236 10.35 5.25 6.55
C ILE A 236 10.99 4.85 7.86
N GLU A 237 11.63 5.79 8.53
CA GLU A 237 12.29 5.56 9.81
C GLU A 237 11.62 6.42 10.87
N ASN A 238 10.82 5.79 11.74
CA ASN A 238 10.21 6.42 12.90
C ASN A 238 9.53 5.36 13.77
N ASP A 239 9.83 5.34 15.06
CA ASP A 239 9.33 4.32 15.99
C ASP A 239 7.80 4.30 16.09
N TRP A 240 7.20 5.49 16.26
CA TRP A 240 5.76 5.63 16.43
C TRP A 240 5.01 5.27 15.13
N VAL A 241 5.35 5.89 14.00
CA VAL A 241 4.68 5.63 12.72
C VAL A 241 4.83 4.17 12.30
N ALA A 242 6.02 3.58 12.45
CA ALA A 242 6.27 2.19 12.05
C ALA A 242 5.45 1.20 12.90
N THR A 243 5.44 1.39 14.22
CA THR A 243 4.74 0.51 15.16
C THR A 243 3.23 0.66 15.04
N GLU A 244 2.74 1.90 15.05
CA GLU A 244 1.30 2.20 14.97
C GLU A 244 0.68 1.81 13.63
N PHE A 245 1.45 1.87 12.54
CA PHE A 245 0.99 1.38 11.25
C PHE A 245 0.58 -0.10 11.30
N VAL A 246 1.37 -0.93 11.99
CA VAL A 246 1.11 -2.37 12.12
C VAL A 246 0.03 -2.63 13.16
N LEU A 247 0.10 -1.98 14.32
CA LEU A 247 -0.91 -2.11 15.38
C LEU A 247 -2.32 -1.72 14.91
N ASN A 248 -2.41 -0.76 13.99
CA ASN A 248 -3.68 -0.35 13.40
C ASN A 248 -4.50 -1.53 12.85
N TYR A 249 -3.88 -2.59 12.31
CA TYR A 249 -4.58 -3.77 11.75
C TYR A 249 -5.21 -4.70 12.81
N PHE A 250 -4.84 -4.52 14.08
CA PHE A 250 -5.31 -5.33 15.21
C PHE A 250 -6.26 -4.57 16.14
N ASP A 251 -6.38 -3.26 15.96
CA ASP A 251 -7.33 -2.45 16.75
C ASP A 251 -8.79 -2.79 16.38
N LYS A 252 -9.70 -2.67 17.35
CA LYS A 252 -11.13 -2.96 17.19
C LYS A 252 -11.81 -2.00 16.20
N ASP A 253 -11.33 -0.76 16.17
CA ASP A 253 -11.69 0.27 15.19
C ASP A 253 -10.74 0.29 13.97
N GLY A 254 -9.88 -0.71 13.87
CA GLY A 254 -8.88 -0.84 12.83
C GLY A 254 -9.49 -0.96 11.43
N PRO A 255 -8.64 -0.89 10.40
CA PRO A 255 -9.10 -0.99 9.04
C PRO A 255 -9.80 -2.33 8.83
N SER A 256 -9.12 -3.45 9.04
CA SER A 256 -9.68 -4.79 8.90
C SER A 256 -10.60 -5.15 10.05
N THR A 257 -11.55 -6.07 9.81
CA THR A 257 -12.04 -6.90 10.93
C THR A 257 -10.79 -7.44 11.60
N PRO A 258 -10.64 -7.36 12.95
CA PRO A 258 -9.38 -7.70 13.61
C PRO A 258 -8.83 -8.96 13.00
N VAL A 259 -7.57 -8.93 12.54
CA VAL A 259 -6.90 -10.15 12.02
C VAL A 259 -7.25 -11.23 13.01
N ARG A 260 -8.12 -12.16 12.61
CA ARG A 260 -8.60 -13.19 13.52
C ARG A 260 -7.38 -14.06 13.68
N THR A 261 -6.67 -13.88 14.79
CA THR A 261 -5.61 -14.79 15.16
C THR A 261 -6.27 -16.15 15.19
N TYR A 262 -5.89 -17.04 14.27
CA TYR A 262 -6.24 -18.45 14.36
C TYR A 262 -5.41 -19.01 15.50
N HIS A 263 -5.77 -18.63 16.72
CA HIS A 263 -5.21 -19.19 17.93
C HIS A 263 -5.73 -20.62 18.05
N SER A 264 -4.87 -21.59 17.72
CA SER A 264 -4.90 -22.89 18.38
C SER A 264 -3.67 -23.77 18.13
N THR A 265 -2.79 -23.51 17.16
CA THR A 265 -1.74 -24.52 16.86
C THR A 265 -0.34 -24.01 16.54
N LEU A 266 -0.12 -22.73 16.22
CA LEU A 266 1.19 -22.27 15.70
C LEU A 266 2.06 -21.47 16.68
N ILE A 267 1.59 -21.18 17.90
CA ILE A 267 2.32 -20.34 18.88
C ILE A 267 2.98 -21.18 19.99
N VAL A 268 2.90 -22.52 19.94
CA VAL A 268 3.61 -23.39 20.88
C VAL A 268 4.42 -24.42 20.12
N LYS A 269 5.69 -24.09 19.92
CA LYS A 269 6.78 -25.03 20.12
C LYS A 269 7.84 -24.36 20.97
#